data_AF-Q0ZSK1-F1
#
_entry.id   AF-Q0ZSK1-F1
#
_cell.length_a   1.000
_cell.length_b   1.000
_cell.length_c   1.000
_cell.angle_alpha   90.00
_cell.angle_beta   90.00
_cell.angle_gamma   90.00
#
_symmetry.space_group_name_H-M   'P 1'
#
loop_
_entity.id
_entity.type
_entity.pdbx_description
1 polymer ?
#
loop_
_entity_poly.entity_id
_entity_poly.type
_entity_poly.pdbx_seq_one_letter_code
_entity_poly.pdbx_strand_id
1 'polypeptide(L)' 'MAHQAHSYHMVDPSPWPIFGATAALLTTSGLIMWFHYNSSQLLALGLTSTILVMLQWWRDIVRE' A
#
# COMPACT_ATOMS: atom_id res chain seq x y z
N MET A 1 -10.69 -11.47 -26.57
CA MET A 1 -9.41 -11.19 -25.90
C MET A 1 -8.42 -10.76 -26.95
N ALA A 2 -7.76 -9.61 -26.80
CA ALA A 2 -6.67 -9.25 -27.70
C ALA A 2 -5.58 -10.31 -27.56
N HIS A 3 -5.18 -10.93 -28.67
CA HIS A 3 -4.14 -11.95 -28.65
C HIS A 3 -2.79 -11.27 -28.47
N GLN A 4 -2.16 -11.49 -27.33
CA GLN A 4 -0.79 -11.03 -27.07
C GLN A 4 0.19 -12.04 -27.67
N ALA A 5 1.17 -11.58 -28.44
CA ALA A 5 2.21 -12.42 -29.06
C ALA A 5 3.44 -12.60 -28.15
N HIS A 6 3.29 -12.36 -26.84
CA HIS A 6 4.37 -12.42 -25.85
C HIS A 6 3.92 -13.15 -24.58
N SER A 7 4.89 -13.68 -23.83
CA SER A 7 4.64 -14.40 -22.57
C SER A 7 4.52 -13.52 -21.33
N TYR A 8 4.60 -12.18 -21.46
CA TYR A 8 4.48 -11.26 -20.33
C TYR A 8 3.04 -11.11 -19.84
N HIS A 9 2.88 -11.03 -18.52
CA HIS A 9 1.62 -10.72 -17.86
C HIS A 9 1.40 -9.21 -17.83
N MET A 10 0.32 -8.73 -18.44
CA MET A 10 -0.12 -7.34 -18.34
C MET A 10 -1.05 -7.21 -17.14
N VAL A 11 -0.51 -6.74 -16.01
CA VAL A 11 -1.25 -6.60 -14.75
C VAL A 11 -2.38 -5.58 -14.92
N ASP A 12 -3.56 -5.93 -14.40
CA ASP A 12 -4.71 -5.03 -14.40
C ASP A 12 -4.45 -3.77 -13.56
N PRO A 13 -5.07 -2.62 -13.89
CA PRO A 13 -4.96 -1.42 -13.07
C PRO A 13 -5.37 -1.70 -11.61
N SER A 14 -4.43 -1.50 -10.69
CA SER A 14 -4.60 -1.80 -9.27
C SER A 14 -4.58 -0.52 -8.43
N PRO A 15 -5.41 -0.42 -7.36
CA PRO A 15 -5.40 0.72 -6.46
C PRO A 15 -4.28 0.64 -5.39
N TRP A 16 -3.62 -0.51 -5.23
CA TRP A 16 -2.63 -0.70 -4.14
C TRP A 16 -1.44 0.26 -4.18
N PRO A 17 -0.91 0.69 -5.35
CA PRO A 17 0.19 1.65 -5.40
C PRO A 17 -0.16 3.01 -4.76
N ILE A 18 -1.35 3.55 -5.05
CA ILE A 18 -1.75 4.85 -4.50
C ILE A 18 -2.02 4.74 -2.99
N PHE A 19 -2.70 3.67 -2.55
CA PHE A 19 -2.92 3.43 -1.12
C PHE A 19 -1.61 3.18 -0.37
N GLY A 20 -0.64 2.50 -0.98
CA GLY A 20 0.70 2.30 -0.43
C GLY A 20 1.46 3.61 -0.25
N ALA A 21 1.40 4.51 -1.23
CA ALA A 21 1.99 5.85 -1.12
C ALA A 21 1.34 6.67 0.00
N THR A 22 0.01 6.64 0.12
CA THR A 22 -0.70 7.30 1.23
C THR A 22 -0.33 6.69 2.59
N ALA A 23 -0.25 5.36 2.70
CA ALA A 23 0.14 4.69 3.93
C ALA A 23 1.59 5.05 4.37
N ALA A 24 2.51 5.19 3.40
CA ALA A 24 3.86 5.67 3.66
C ALA A 24 3.86 7.12 4.20
N LEU A 25 3.08 8.01 3.59
CA LEU A 25 2.92 9.39 4.07
C LEU A 25 2.35 9.46 5.50
N LEU A 26 1.32 8.66 5.79
CA LEU A 26 0.73 8.59 7.13
C LEU A 26 1.72 8.05 8.16
N THR A 27 2.56 7.09 7.78
CA THR A 27 3.57 6.52 8.68
C THR A 27 4.68 7.53 8.99
N THR A 28 5.22 8.21 7.98
CA THR A 28 6.30 9.20 8.18
C THR A 28 5.81 10.42 8.95
N SER A 29 4.63 10.96 8.61
CA SER A 29 4.00 12.03 9.39
C SER A 29 3.61 11.57 10.80
N GLY A 30 3.16 10.33 10.95
CA GLY A 30 2.87 9.71 12.24
C GLY A 30 4.09 9.61 13.16
N LEU A 31 5.26 9.28 12.61
CA LEU A 31 6.52 9.30 13.36
C LEU A 31 6.88 10.72 13.84
N ILE A 32 6.70 11.73 12.99
CA ILE A 32 6.90 13.14 13.37
C ILE A 32 5.96 13.50 14.52
N MET A 33 4.67 13.15 14.41
CA MET A 33 3.65 13.38 15.44
C MET A 33 3.99 12.71 16.77
N TRP A 34 4.51 11.49 16.72
CA TRP A 34 4.89 10.77 17.92
C TRP A 34 6.10 11.41 18.60
N PHE A 35 7.16 11.72 17.84
CA PHE A 35 8.40 12.24 18.42
C PHE A 35 8.31 13.69 18.92
N HIS A 36 7.50 14.53 18.29
CA HIS A 36 7.42 15.96 18.65
C HIS A 36 6.21 16.31 19.50
N TYR A 37 5.14 15.52 19.40
CA TYR A 37 3.85 15.84 20.03
C TYR A 37 3.32 14.68 20.91
N ASN A 38 4.11 13.62 21.11
CA ASN A 38 3.76 12.44 21.90
C ASN A 38 2.40 11.79 21.50
N SER A 39 2.00 11.97 20.23
CA SER A 39 0.76 11.41 19.69
C SER A 39 1.05 10.29 18.69
N SER A 40 0.69 9.06 19.05
CA SER A 40 0.91 7.86 18.22
C SER A 40 -0.27 7.48 17.33
N GLN A 41 -1.38 8.22 17.38
CA GLN A 41 -2.61 7.88 16.66
C GLN A 41 -2.40 7.82 15.14
N LEU A 42 -1.71 8.82 14.59
CA LEU A 42 -1.44 8.91 13.16
C LEU A 42 -0.48 7.81 12.70
N LEU A 43 0.51 7.47 13.54
CA LEU A 43 1.43 6.36 13.29
C LEU A 43 0.69 5.01 13.28
N ALA A 44 -0.20 4.77 14.24
CA ALA A 44 -1.01 3.55 14.28
C ALA A 44 -1.89 3.39 13.04
N LEU A 45 -2.51 4.49 12.57
CA LEU A 45 -3.27 4.51 11.33
C LEU A 45 -2.39 4.20 10.11
N GLY A 46 -1.21 4.83 10.01
CA GLY A 46 -0.26 4.59 8.94
C GLY A 46 0.19 3.13 8.87
N LEU A 47 0.63 2.56 9.99
CA LEU A 47 1.08 1.16 10.07
C LEU A 47 -0.03 0.16 9.76
N THR A 48 -1.24 0.39 10.29
CA THR A 48 -2.40 -0.45 9.98
C THR A 48 -2.73 -0.41 8.48
N SER A 49 -2.68 0.78 7.88
CA SER A 49 -2.91 0.96 6.44
C SER A 49 -1.83 0.26 5.60
N THR A 50 -0.55 0.34 6.01
CA THR A 50 0.55 -0.36 5.35
C THR A 50 0.35 -1.88 5.36
N ILE A 51 -0.02 -2.45 6.51
CA ILE A 51 -0.31 -3.89 6.62
C ILE A 51 -1.48 -4.28 5.72
N LEU A 52 -2.56 -3.50 5.72
CA LEU A 52 -3.71 -3.76 4.87
C LEU A 52 -3.33 -3.75 3.38
N VAL A 53 -2.57 -2.76 2.92
CA VAL A 53 -2.12 -2.68 1.52
C VAL A 53 -1.25 -3.88 1.17
N MET A 54 -0.29 -4.26 2.01
CA MET A 54 0.57 -5.42 1.77
C MET A 54 -0.25 -6.72 1.64
N LEU A 55 -1.18 -6.95 2.57
CA LEU A 55 -2.02 -8.16 2.56
C LEU A 55 -2.90 -8.23 1.30
N GLN A 56 -3.52 -7.12 0.91
CA GLN A 56 -4.42 -7.09 -0.25
C GLN A 56 -3.64 -7.15 -1.57
N TRP A 57 -2.50 -6.49 -1.66
CA TRP A 57 -1.66 -6.54 -2.85
C TRP A 57 -1.08 -7.93 -3.07
N TRP A 58 -0.51 -8.57 -2.03
CA TRP A 58 -0.01 -9.94 -2.17
C TRP A 58 -1.12 -10.96 -2.42
N ARG A 59 -2.32 -10.76 -1.87
CA ARG A 59 -3.48 -11.58 -2.22
C ARG A 59 -3.78 -11.52 -3.71
N ASP A 60 -3.68 -10.34 -4.32
CA ASP A 60 -3.96 -10.17 -5.75
C ASP A 60 -2.85 -10.80 -6.60
N ILE A 61 -1.58 -10.68 -6.19
CA ILE A 61 -0.46 -11.40 -6.83
C ILE A 61 -0.64 -12.93 -6.78
N VAL A 62 -1.24 -13.49 -5.73
CA VAL A 62 -1.53 -14.94 -5.63
C VAL A 62 -2.72 -15.36 -6.51
N ARG A 63 -3.60 -14.42 -6.89
CA ARG A 63 -4.77 -14.69 -7.75
C ARG A 63 -4.45 -14.56 -9.24
N GLU A 64 -3.46 -13.72 -9.56
CA GLU A 64 -2.86 -13.56 -10.89
C GLU A 64 -2.08 -14.82 -11.32
#